data_AF-A0A5A7PQ96-F1
#
_entry.id   AF-A0A5A7PQ96-F1
#
_cell.length_a   1.000
_cell.length_b   1.000
_cell.length_c   1.000
_cell.angle_alpha   90.00
_cell.angle_beta   90.00
_cell.angle_gamma   90.00
#
_symmetry.space_group_name_H-M   'P 1'
#
loop_
_entity.id
_entity.type
_entity.pdbx_description
1 polymer ?
#
loop_
_entity_poly.entity_id
_entity_poly.type
_entity_poly.pdbx_seq_one_letter_code
_entity_poly.pdbx_strand_id
1 'polypeptide(L)'
;MWWKRALEFTFYFVQINFGNPPRPYFLDPDTGSDLTWLQCDAPCVRCSTGFHPLYRPSNNLVVCRDPLCASRHTNDYYTCNNPQQCDYLVEYADGGSFLGVLVNDFFTLNFINGVLMSPRLTIG
;
A
#
# COMPACT_ATOMS: atom_id res chain seq x y z
N MET A 1 20.59 33.77 6.67
CA MET A 1 19.16 33.49 6.93
C MET A 1 18.96 32.00 6.75
N TRP A 2 18.94 31.32 7.89
CA TRP A 2 18.45 29.97 8.20
C TRP A 2 18.61 28.87 7.14
N TRP A 3 19.76 28.19 7.23
CA TRP A 3 19.81 26.73 7.11
C TRP A 3 18.79 26.16 8.11
N LYS A 4 17.61 25.73 7.65
CA LYS A 4 16.78 24.86 8.48
C LYS A 4 17.38 23.46 8.40
N ARG A 5 17.87 23.00 9.54
CA ARG A 5 18.35 21.65 9.81
C ARG A 5 17.48 20.63 9.07
N ALA A 6 18.07 19.96 8.08
CA ALA A 6 17.56 18.68 7.64
C ALA A 6 17.59 17.76 8.87
N LEU A 7 16.43 17.27 9.28
CA LEU A 7 16.38 16.16 10.23
C LEU A 7 17.07 14.99 9.51
N GLU A 8 18.16 14.50 10.10
CA GLU A 8 18.90 13.31 9.66
C GLU A 8 18.04 12.07 9.90
N PHE A 9 17.08 11.82 9.01
CA PHE A 9 16.53 10.48 8.83
C PHE A 9 16.84 10.05 7.40
N THR A 10 17.90 9.25 7.25
CA THR A 10 18.25 8.63 5.98
C THR A 10 17.32 7.45 5.75
N PHE A 11 16.12 7.70 5.24
CA PHE A 11 15.23 6.65 4.77
C PHE A 11 15.68 6.19 3.38
N TYR A 12 15.73 4.87 3.19
CA TYR A 12 15.91 4.28 1.87
C TYR A 12 14.53 4.14 1.23
N PHE A 13 14.44 4.45 -0.05
CA PHE A 13 13.23 4.22 -0.84
C PHE A 13 13.58 3.46 -2.11
N VAL A 14 12.63 2.65 -2.57
CA VAL A 14 12.66 2.03 -3.90
C VAL A 14 11.53 2.58 -4.75
N GLN A 15 11.78 2.72 -6.05
CA GLN A 15 10.73 3.06 -7.00
C GLN A 15 10.11 1.80 -7.57
N ILE A 16 8.79 1.69 -7.48
CA ILE A 16 8.02 0.57 -8.01
C ILE A 16 6.88 1.14 -8.85
N ASN A 17 6.55 0.48 -9.96
CA ASN A 17 5.45 0.90 -10.82
C ASN A 17 4.19 0.10 -10.52
N PHE A 18 3.07 0.79 -10.29
CA PHE A 18 1.76 0.19 -10.02
C PHE A 18 0.72 0.56 -11.08
N GLY A 19 -0.26 -0.32 -11.30
CA GLY A 19 -1.38 -0.07 -12.19
C GLY A 19 -1.14 -0.44 -13.65
N ASN A 20 -2.19 -0.29 -14.44
CA ASN A 20 -2.16 -0.39 -15.90
C ASN A 20 -2.93 0.80 -16.52
N PRO A 21 -2.25 1.81 -17.09
CA PRO A 21 -0.82 1.86 -17.36
C PRO A 21 0.04 2.02 -16.08
N PRO A 22 1.29 1.52 -16.06
CA PRO A 22 2.15 1.58 -14.88
C PRO A 22 2.52 3.02 -14.47
N ARG A 23 2.47 3.31 -13.16
CA ARG A 23 2.79 4.61 -12.56
C ARG A 23 3.81 4.44 -11.43
N PRO A 24 4.86 5.29 -11.35
CA PRO A 24 5.90 5.14 -10.32
C PRO A 24 5.42 5.63 -8.95
N TYR A 25 5.83 4.90 -7.91
CA TYR A 25 5.67 5.24 -6.50
C TYR A 25 6.96 4.92 -5.74
N PHE A 26 7.34 5.77 -4.79
CA PHE A 26 8.40 5.49 -3.82
C PHE A 26 7.83 4.75 -2.61
N LEU A 27 8.50 3.66 -2.25
CA LEU A 27 8.16 2.80 -1.12
C LEU A 27 9.37 2.62 -0.21
N ASP A 28 9.11 2.60 1.10
CA ASP A 28 10.12 2.28 2.10
C ASP A 28 10.29 0.75 2.17
N PRO A 29 11.52 0.22 2.03
CA PRO A 29 11.79 -1.21 2.18
C PRO A 29 11.67 -1.67 3.63
N ASP A 30 10.45 -1.92 4.08
CA ASP A 30 10.15 -2.43 5.41
C ASP A 30 10.18 -3.97 5.43
N THR A 31 11.23 -4.53 6.04
CA THR A 31 11.37 -5.99 6.23
C THR A 31 10.73 -6.49 7.53
N GLY A 32 10.21 -5.58 8.35
CA GLY A 32 9.59 -5.87 9.65
C GLY A 32 8.07 -6.03 9.61
N SER A 33 7.42 -5.82 8.45
CA SER A 33 5.97 -5.94 8.28
C SER A 33 5.59 -6.96 7.19
N ASP A 34 4.31 -7.37 7.20
CA ASP A 34 3.75 -8.41 6.34
C ASP A 34 2.93 -7.87 5.16
N LEU A 35 2.70 -6.55 5.10
CA LEU A 35 1.85 -5.90 4.11
C LEU A 35 2.54 -4.69 3.47
N THR A 36 2.72 -4.75 2.15
CA THR A 36 3.05 -3.57 1.33
C THR A 36 1.79 -2.73 1.13
N TRP A 37 1.89 -1.42 1.33
CA TRP A 37 0.78 -0.49 1.14
C TRP A 37 1.21 0.82 0.50
N LEU A 38 0.25 1.49 -0.14
CA LEU A 38 0.40 2.84 -0.67
C LEU A 38 -0.63 3.76 -0.06
N GLN A 39 -0.28 5.03 0.10
CA GLN A 39 -1.26 6.02 0.50
C GLN A 39 -2.27 6.24 -0.64
N CYS A 40 -3.53 5.93 -0.39
CA CYS A 40 -4.58 5.94 -1.39
C CYS A 40 -5.68 6.97 -1.12
N ASP A 41 -6.38 7.36 -2.18
CA ASP A 41 -7.54 8.25 -2.21
C ASP A 41 -8.83 7.45 -1.98
N ALA A 42 -8.86 6.61 -0.94
CA ALA A 42 -10.03 5.88 -0.47
C ALA A 42 -10.54 6.55 0.81
N PRO A 43 -11.42 7.54 0.63
CA PRO A 43 -11.38 8.87 1.22
C PRO A 43 -10.29 9.08 2.28
N CYS A 44 -9.21 9.76 1.91
CA CYS A 44 -8.14 9.96 2.87
C CYS A 44 -8.47 11.04 3.91
N VAL A 45 -8.50 10.64 5.19
CA VAL A 45 -8.81 11.54 6.32
C VAL A 45 -7.57 12.28 6.83
N ARG A 46 -6.38 11.66 6.79
CA ARG A 46 -5.11 12.21 7.30
C ARG A 46 -3.92 11.87 6.41
N CYS A 47 -4.00 12.23 5.14
CA CYS A 47 -2.89 11.99 4.21
C CYS A 47 -1.80 13.04 4.32
N SER A 48 -0.57 12.59 4.14
CA SER A 48 0.60 13.45 3.95
C SER A 48 0.69 13.88 2.48
N THR A 49 1.31 15.03 2.25
CA THR A 49 1.73 15.41 0.89
C THR A 49 3.02 14.65 0.57
N GLY A 50 2.90 13.54 -0.15
CA GLY A 50 4.03 12.74 -0.61
C GLY A 50 4.64 13.23 -1.93
N PHE A 51 5.68 12.53 -2.39
CA PHE A 51 6.33 12.77 -3.69
C PHE A 51 5.45 12.40 -4.91
N HIS A 52 4.46 11.53 -4.68
CA HIS A 52 3.55 11.04 -5.70
C HIS A 52 2.11 11.42 -5.35
N PRO A 53 1.22 11.60 -6.35
CA PRO A 53 -0.21 11.68 -6.11
C PRO A 53 -0.71 10.42 -5.39
N LEU A 54 -1.77 10.55 -4.59
CA LEU A 54 -2.41 9.42 -3.95
C LEU A 54 -2.78 8.33 -4.96
N TYR A 55 -2.59 7.07 -4.58
CA TYR A 55 -3.07 5.95 -5.36
C TYR A 55 -4.59 6.01 -5.47
N ARG A 56 -5.13 5.83 -6.68
CA ARG A 56 -6.57 5.84 -6.92
C ARG A 56 -7.03 4.43 -7.32
N PRO A 57 -7.74 3.72 -6.43
CA PRO A 57 -8.34 2.45 -6.79
C PRO A 57 -9.22 2.58 -8.04
N SER A 58 -9.14 1.59 -8.93
CA SER A 58 -9.84 1.57 -10.22
C SER A 58 -10.52 0.22 -10.41
N ASN A 59 -11.67 0.04 -9.75
CA ASN A 59 -12.47 -1.21 -9.78
C ASN A 59 -11.65 -2.47 -9.47
N ASN A 60 -10.66 -2.34 -8.58
CA ASN A 60 -9.70 -3.39 -8.24
C ASN A 60 -9.61 -3.61 -6.73
N LEU A 61 -10.62 -3.15 -5.99
CA LEU A 61 -10.78 -3.48 -4.57
C LEU A 61 -10.92 -5.00 -4.42
N VAL A 62 -10.25 -5.54 -3.42
CA VAL A 62 -10.49 -6.92 -2.98
C VAL A 62 -11.81 -6.94 -2.24
N VAL A 63 -12.72 -7.84 -2.62
CA VAL A 63 -14.01 -7.97 -1.94
C VAL A 63 -13.81 -8.60 -0.56
N CYS A 64 -14.63 -8.22 0.41
CA CYS A 64 -14.44 -8.64 1.78
C CYS A 64 -14.45 -10.18 1.99
N ARG A 65 -15.22 -10.94 1.20
CA ARG A 65 -15.25 -12.42 1.30
C ARG A 65 -14.14 -13.12 0.51
N ASP A 66 -13.21 -12.38 -0.07
CA ASP A 66 -12.05 -12.97 -0.73
C ASP A 66 -11.17 -13.69 0.31
N PRO A 67 -10.65 -14.90 0.03
CA PRO A 67 -9.73 -15.60 0.93
C PRO A 67 -8.51 -14.77 1.35
N LEU A 68 -8.04 -13.88 0.47
CA LEU A 68 -6.94 -12.95 0.78
C LEU A 68 -7.34 -11.98 1.89
N CYS A 69 -8.58 -11.48 1.84
CA CYS A 69 -9.11 -10.63 2.90
C CYS A 69 -9.21 -11.39 4.23
N ALA A 70 -9.79 -12.60 4.20
CA ALA A 70 -9.91 -13.43 5.41
C ALA A 70 -8.55 -13.70 6.07
N SER A 71 -7.48 -13.86 5.28
CA SER A 71 -6.12 -14.08 5.81
C SER A 71 -5.55 -12.90 6.61
N ARG A 72 -6.09 -11.69 6.43
CA ARG A 72 -5.72 -10.48 7.19
C ARG A 72 -6.43 -10.36 8.53
N HIS A 73 -7.47 -11.16 8.76
CA HIS A 73 -8.26 -11.10 9.98
C HIS A 73 -8.06 -12.40 10.77
N THR A 74 -7.36 -12.28 11.90
CA THR A 74 -7.09 -13.41 12.81
C THR A 74 -8.26 -13.77 13.71
N ASN A 75 -9.32 -12.96 13.70
CA ASN A 75 -10.43 -13.07 14.64
C ASN A 75 -11.63 -13.74 13.96
N ASP A 76 -12.23 -14.73 14.63
CA ASP A 76 -13.43 -15.45 14.16
C ASP A 76 -14.65 -14.52 13.95
N TYR A 77 -14.55 -13.26 14.38
CA TYR A 77 -15.58 -12.22 14.27
C TYR A 77 -15.32 -11.21 13.14
N TYR A 78 -14.57 -11.57 12.09
CA TYR A 78 -14.48 -10.71 10.91
C TYR A 78 -15.87 -10.53 10.27
N THR A 79 -16.49 -9.39 10.54
CA THR A 79 -17.82 -9.05 10.05
C THR A 79 -17.69 -8.28 8.77
N CYS A 80 -18.22 -8.88 7.70
CA CYS A 80 -18.18 -8.35 6.36
C CYS A 80 -19.19 -7.22 6.17
N ASN A 81 -18.98 -6.09 6.87
CA ASN A 81 -19.94 -4.99 6.90
C ASN A 81 -20.06 -4.29 5.54
N ASN A 82 -18.95 -4.18 4.81
CA ASN A 82 -18.94 -3.74 3.42
C ASN A 82 -18.58 -4.92 2.50
N PRO A 83 -19.55 -5.53 1.79
CA PRO A 83 -19.27 -6.69 0.95
C PRO A 83 -18.40 -6.35 -0.27
N GLN A 84 -18.27 -5.08 -0.63
CA GLN A 84 -17.59 -4.62 -1.84
C GLN A 84 -16.10 -4.33 -1.64
N GLN A 85 -15.61 -4.27 -0.40
CA GLN A 85 -14.20 -3.95 -0.11
C GLN A 85 -13.70 -4.69 1.13
N CYS A 86 -12.40 -4.94 1.18
CA CYS A 86 -11.72 -5.53 2.32
C CYS A 86 -10.97 -4.44 3.09
N ASP A 87 -11.48 -4.07 4.27
CA ASP A 87 -10.82 -3.15 5.18
C ASP A 87 -9.78 -3.87 6.02
N TYR A 88 -8.62 -3.27 6.26
CA TYR A 88 -7.59 -3.81 7.15
C TYR A 88 -7.04 -2.72 8.09
N LEU A 89 -6.46 -3.16 9.22
CA LEU A 89 -5.75 -2.31 10.17
C LEU A 89 -4.28 -2.74 10.19
N VAL A 90 -3.36 -1.77 10.09
CA VAL A 90 -1.93 -1.96 10.37
C VAL A 90 -1.60 -1.28 11.68
N GLU A 91 -0.85 -1.99 12.52
CA GLU A 91 -0.31 -1.49 13.79
C GLU A 91 1.20 -1.72 13.78
N TYR A 92 1.96 -0.65 14.02
CA TYR A 92 3.41 -0.66 14.09
C TYR A 92 3.90 -0.72 15.52
N ALA A 93 5.12 -1.23 15.70
CA ALA A 93 5.75 -1.37 17.01
C ALA A 93 6.01 -0.02 17.73
N ASP A 94 6.05 1.08 16.98
CA ASP A 94 6.18 2.45 17.51
C ASP A 94 4.82 3.04 17.98
N GLY A 95 3.74 2.25 17.88
CA GLY A 95 2.39 2.66 18.22
C GLY A 95 1.66 3.40 17.09
N GLY A 96 2.27 3.58 15.92
CA GLY A 96 1.60 4.09 14.73
C GLY A 96 0.59 3.07 14.21
N SER A 97 -0.58 3.55 13.74
CA SER A 97 -1.58 2.67 13.15
C SER A 97 -2.40 3.38 12.09
N PHE A 98 -2.90 2.65 11.10
CA PHE A 98 -3.82 3.19 10.11
C PHE A 98 -4.77 2.11 9.58
N LEU A 99 -5.95 2.55 9.13
CA LEU A 99 -6.92 1.74 8.41
C LEU A 99 -6.76 1.95 6.91
N GLY A 100 -6.86 0.87 6.14
CA GLY A 100 -6.78 0.90 4.68
C GLY A 100 -7.74 -0.09 4.03
N VAL A 101 -7.69 -0.16 2.70
CA VAL A 101 -8.47 -1.09 1.88
C VAL A 101 -7.55 -1.92 1.01
N LEU A 102 -7.77 -3.22 0.90
CA LEU A 102 -6.98 -4.05 0.01
C LEU A 102 -7.38 -3.84 -1.45
N VAL A 103 -6.37 -3.77 -2.31
CA VAL A 103 -6.51 -3.71 -3.77
C VAL A 103 -5.66 -4.78 -4.42
N ASN A 104 -6.13 -5.31 -5.54
CA ASN A 104 -5.38 -6.25 -6.36
C ASN A 104 -4.98 -5.55 -7.67
N ASP A 105 -3.72 -5.16 -7.79
CA ASP A 105 -3.25 -4.36 -8.93
C ASP A 105 -1.98 -4.93 -9.55
N PHE A 106 -1.65 -4.45 -10.74
CA PHE A 106 -0.42 -4.77 -11.43
C PHE A 106 0.75 -4.08 -10.74
N PHE A 107 1.77 -4.87 -10.45
CA PHE A 107 3.04 -4.44 -9.89
C PHE A 107 4.12 -4.73 -10.93
N THR A 108 4.76 -3.70 -11.47
CA THR A 108 5.65 -3.83 -12.63
C THR A 108 7.10 -3.61 -12.25
N LEU A 109 7.95 -4.63 -12.47
CA LEU A 109 9.38 -4.60 -12.25
C LEU A 109 10.16 -4.90 -13.52
N ASN A 110 11.32 -4.26 -13.66
CA ASN A 110 12.29 -4.60 -14.68
C ASN A 110 13.39 -5.46 -14.08
N PHE A 111 13.55 -6.68 -14.58
CA PHE A 111 14.58 -7.60 -14.12
C PHE A 111 15.93 -7.27 -14.78
N ILE A 112 17.02 -7.73 -14.16
CA ILE A 112 18.40 -7.47 -14.63
C ILE A 112 18.63 -8.03 -16.05
N ASN A 113 17.90 -9.08 -16.43
CA ASN A 113 17.92 -9.67 -17.78
C ASN A 113 17.09 -8.89 -18.82
N GLY A 114 16.54 -7.72 -18.45
CA GLY A 114 15.70 -6.89 -19.31
C GLY A 114 14.25 -7.35 -19.44
N VAL A 115 13.85 -8.41 -18.71
CA VAL A 115 12.45 -8.89 -18.72
C VAL A 115 11.60 -7.97 -17.84
N LEU A 116 10.53 -7.44 -18.44
CA LEU A 116 9.50 -6.74 -17.70
C LEU A 116 8.49 -7.75 -17.14
N MET A 117 8.35 -7.81 -15.82
CA MET A 117 7.34 -8.63 -15.16
C MET A 117 6.28 -7.74 -14.55
N SER A 118 5.00 -8.08 -14.77
CA SER A 118 3.86 -7.35 -14.23
C SER A 118 2.87 -8.31 -13.57
N PRO A 119 3.23 -8.97 -12.44
CA PRO A 119 2.28 -9.76 -11.69
C PRO A 119 1.15 -8.90 -11.11
N ARG A 120 0.01 -9.53 -10.85
CA ARG A 120 -1.02 -8.97 -9.98
C ARG A 120 -0.69 -9.33 -8.54
N LEU A 121 -0.61 -8.32 -7.68
CA LEU A 121 -0.35 -8.47 -6.26
C LEU A 121 -1.42 -7.73 -5.46
N THR A 122 -1.75 -8.30 -4.30
CA THR A 122 -2.59 -7.63 -3.33
C THR A 122 -1.74 -6.71 -2.46
N ILE A 123 -2.09 -5.44 -2.43
CA ILE A 123 -1.48 -4.42 -1.59
C ILE A 123 -2.54 -3.70 -0.79
N GLY A 124 -2.09 -2.99 0.23
CA GLY A 124 -2.90 -2.11 1.05
C GLY A 124 -2.94 -0.66 0.58
#